data_AF-E6XGL2-F1
#
_entry.id   AF-E6XGL2-F1
#
_cell.length_a   1.000
_cell.length_b   1.000
_cell.length_c   1.000
_cell.angle_alpha   90.00
_cell.angle_beta   90.00
_cell.angle_gamma   90.00
#
_symmetry.space_group_name_H-M   'P 1'
#
loop_
_entity.id
_entity.type
_entity.pdbx_description
1 polymer ?
#
loop_
_entity_poly.entity_id
_entity_poly.type
_entity_poly.pdbx_seq_one_letter_code
_entity_poly.pdbx_strand_id
1 'polypeptide(L)'
;MFLQYLNEPMVLDAEQASVLTLTLPSDISDFIVLQAMSAPLLELIVLDSRPKIAIRFQPLLELTVNPALSPNSQFGKTIPRTVGQGIRMYSRIGIAPKCCTDELRSGVSFKLDSSHGLNFALQTASKFELIPLETDLRALYEPQVLQMAKALLARQYDYTISSEALAVHMAEIEQVRAELHAFLRGDFGICHPSLAQEAAKLEPLLLKKCQWMFRIYTHMFERPNYGRASNDVENIDKSLRKLECYELLASPELVEMVKRLTEDEM
;
A
#
# COMPACT_ATOMS: atom_id res chain seq x y z
N MET A 1 8.46 -22.54 -8.73
CA MET A 1 9.00 -21.21 -9.09
C MET A 1 9.11 -20.43 -7.79
N PHE A 2 10.31 -20.16 -7.29
CA PHE A 2 10.50 -19.38 -6.06
C PHE A 2 10.15 -17.92 -6.34
N LEU A 3 9.07 -17.42 -5.74
CA LEU A 3 8.84 -15.97 -5.65
C LEU A 3 10.00 -15.37 -4.83
N GLN A 4 10.81 -14.52 -5.48
CA GLN A 4 11.98 -13.85 -4.89
C GLN A 4 11.61 -12.86 -3.76
N TYR A 5 10.32 -12.53 -3.63
CA TYR A 5 9.82 -11.52 -2.69
C TYR A 5 9.52 -12.05 -1.29
N LEU A 6 9.49 -13.38 -1.10
CA LEU A 6 9.12 -14.00 0.17
C LEU A 6 10.34 -14.64 0.84
N ASN A 7 10.37 -14.57 2.16
CA ASN A 7 11.36 -15.22 3.01
C ASN A 7 11.43 -16.74 2.79
N GLU A 8 12.49 -17.32 3.36
CA GLU A 8 12.61 -18.78 3.50
C GLU A 8 11.40 -19.35 4.26
N PRO A 9 10.94 -20.56 3.90
CA PRO A 9 9.78 -21.17 4.51
C PRO A 9 10.03 -21.51 5.97
N MET A 10 9.19 -20.98 6.85
CA MET A 10 9.08 -21.47 8.23
C MET A 10 7.98 -22.54 8.31
N VAL A 11 8.15 -23.54 9.16
CA VAL A 11 7.16 -24.61 9.35
C VAL A 11 6.44 -24.38 10.67
N LEU A 12 5.11 -24.33 10.60
CA LEU A 12 4.23 -24.23 11.76
C LEU A 12 3.47 -25.53 11.96
N ASP A 13 3.46 -26.05 13.19
CA ASP A 13 2.60 -27.15 13.62
C ASP A 13 1.22 -26.59 14.00
N ALA A 14 0.21 -26.85 13.17
CA ALA A 14 -1.16 -26.38 13.33
C ALA A 14 -2.06 -27.40 14.05
N GLU A 15 -1.52 -28.05 15.09
CA GLU A 15 -2.27 -29.03 15.90
C GLU A 15 -3.44 -28.38 16.65
N GLN A 16 -3.33 -27.09 16.95
CA GLN A 16 -4.36 -26.31 17.65
C GLN A 16 -4.86 -25.17 16.76
N ALA A 17 -6.12 -24.79 16.98
CA ALA A 17 -6.67 -23.59 16.38
C ALA A 17 -5.88 -22.37 16.84
N SER A 18 -5.43 -21.56 15.88
CA SER A 18 -4.57 -20.41 16.11
C SER A 18 -5.02 -19.22 15.28
N VAL A 19 -4.62 -18.03 15.72
CA VAL A 19 -4.76 -16.78 14.99
C VAL A 19 -3.38 -16.33 14.59
N LEU A 20 -3.19 -16.19 13.28
CA LEU A 20 -1.98 -15.68 12.68
C LEU A 20 -2.21 -14.19 12.41
N THR A 21 -1.33 -13.35 12.96
CA THR A 21 -1.43 -11.90 12.78
C THR A 21 -0.16 -11.40 12.08
N LEU A 22 -0.36 -10.82 10.89
CA LEU A 22 0.69 -10.22 10.09
C LEU A 22 0.73 -8.71 10.36
N THR A 23 1.88 -8.19 10.78
CA THR A 23 2.07 -6.80 11.15
C THR A 23 3.17 -6.14 10.33
N LEU A 24 2.99 -4.86 10.03
CA LEU A 24 4.05 -4.00 9.51
C LEU A 24 4.66 -3.21 10.68
N PRO A 25 5.98 -3.33 10.94
CA PRO A 25 6.68 -2.50 11.92
C PRO A 25 6.51 -1.00 11.68
N SER A 26 6.43 -0.22 12.77
CA SER A 26 6.11 1.23 12.70
C SER A 26 7.21 2.08 12.06
N ASP A 27 8.45 1.58 12.03
CA ASP A 27 9.63 2.24 11.48
C ASP A 27 9.75 2.08 9.95
N ILE A 28 8.90 1.26 9.33
CA ILE A 28 8.90 1.05 7.88
C ILE A 28 8.10 2.13 7.17
N SER A 29 8.72 2.73 6.15
CA SER A 29 8.12 3.77 5.31
C SER A 29 7.00 3.24 4.41
N ASP A 30 5.90 4.00 4.31
CA ASP A 30 4.76 3.73 3.42
C ASP A 30 5.20 3.54 1.95
N PHE A 31 6.28 4.22 1.53
CA PHE A 31 6.77 4.13 0.15
C PHE A 31 7.33 2.75 -0.21
N ILE A 32 7.98 2.07 0.72
CA ILE A 32 8.50 0.72 0.51
C ILE A 32 7.34 -0.28 0.45
N VAL A 33 6.31 -0.04 1.27
CA VAL A 33 5.09 -0.87 1.30
C VAL A 33 4.37 -0.82 -0.05
N LEU A 34 4.32 0.33 -0.72
CA LEU A 34 3.72 0.44 -2.06
C LEU A 34 4.29 -0.56 -3.07
N GLN A 35 5.63 -0.70 -3.10
CA GLN A 35 6.28 -1.67 -4.00
C GLN A 35 5.95 -3.11 -3.60
N ALA A 36 5.97 -3.39 -2.30
CA ALA A 36 5.66 -4.68 -1.72
C ALA A 36 4.23 -5.17 -2.04
N MET A 37 3.25 -4.27 -2.10
CA MET A 37 1.84 -4.59 -2.38
C MET A 37 1.57 -5.08 -3.81
N SER A 38 2.52 -4.90 -4.73
CA SER A 38 2.42 -5.45 -6.09
C SER A 38 2.52 -6.98 -6.13
N ALA A 39 3.09 -7.58 -5.07
CA ALA A 39 3.38 -9.00 -4.94
C ALA A 39 2.57 -9.64 -3.80
N PRO A 40 2.49 -10.98 -3.69
CA PRO A 40 1.88 -11.60 -2.53
C PRO A 40 2.64 -11.21 -1.25
N LEU A 41 1.89 -10.91 -0.19
CA LEU A 41 2.45 -10.55 1.12
C LEU A 41 2.74 -11.78 1.99
N LEU A 42 1.96 -12.83 1.78
CA LEU A 42 1.98 -14.08 2.53
C LEU A 42 1.62 -15.24 1.59
N GLU A 43 2.28 -16.38 1.78
CA GLU A 43 2.01 -17.66 1.15
C GLU A 43 1.99 -18.73 2.24
N LEU A 44 0.95 -19.57 2.23
CA LEU A 44 0.77 -20.68 3.15
C LEU A 44 0.56 -21.95 2.33
N ILE A 45 1.30 -23.02 2.62
CA ILE A 45 1.19 -24.30 1.92
C ILE A 45 1.04 -25.42 2.93
N VAL A 46 0.03 -26.27 2.76
CA VAL A 46 -0.18 -27.45 3.61
C VAL A 46 0.79 -28.55 3.18
N LEU A 47 1.68 -28.98 4.08
CA LEU A 47 2.77 -29.92 3.77
C LEU A 47 2.38 -31.39 3.97
N ASP A 48 1.65 -31.70 5.03
CA ASP A 48 1.40 -33.09 5.44
C ASP A 48 0.02 -33.26 6.11
N SER A 49 -0.38 -34.51 6.24
CA SER A 49 -1.55 -35.06 6.93
C SER A 49 -1.58 -34.76 8.43
N ARG A 50 -0.42 -34.63 9.08
CA ARG A 50 -0.28 -33.92 10.36
C ARG A 50 -0.22 -32.45 10.02
N PRO A 51 -1.06 -31.57 10.60
CA PRO A 51 -1.36 -30.25 10.05
C PRO A 51 -0.13 -29.32 10.11
N LYS A 52 0.82 -29.53 9.21
CA LYS A 52 2.05 -28.75 9.07
C LYS A 52 1.87 -27.79 7.93
N ILE A 53 2.18 -26.53 8.19
CA ILE A 53 2.02 -25.46 7.21
C ILE A 53 3.38 -24.82 6.99
N ALA A 54 3.82 -24.79 5.74
CA ALA A 54 4.91 -23.92 5.33
C ALA A 54 4.36 -22.51 5.18
N ILE A 55 4.97 -21.55 5.87
CA ILE A 55 4.59 -20.14 5.87
C ILE A 55 5.74 -19.34 5.29
N ARG A 56 5.43 -18.45 4.36
CA ARG A 56 6.37 -17.51 3.74
C ARG A 56 5.72 -16.15 3.66
N PHE A 57 6.41 -15.10 4.06
CA PHE A 57 5.94 -13.71 3.99
C PHE A 57 7.07 -12.79 3.57
N GLN A 58 6.73 -11.55 3.20
CA GLN A 58 7.74 -10.58 2.78
C GLN A 58 8.66 -10.17 3.94
N PRO A 59 9.98 -9.96 3.71
CA PRO A 59 10.96 -9.65 4.76
C PRO A 59 10.64 -8.45 5.66
N LEU A 60 9.86 -7.50 5.15
CA LEU A 60 9.44 -6.29 5.85
C LEU A 60 8.27 -6.51 6.83
N LEU A 61 7.69 -7.71 6.88
CA LEU A 61 6.54 -8.01 7.74
C LEU A 61 6.96 -8.91 8.89
N GLU A 62 6.20 -8.81 9.98
CA GLU A 62 6.33 -9.68 11.14
C GLU A 62 5.10 -10.57 11.26
N LEU A 63 5.30 -11.82 11.66
CA LEU A 63 4.23 -12.78 11.88
C LEU A 63 4.21 -13.21 13.35
N THR A 64 3.06 -13.02 13.98
CA THR A 64 2.81 -13.52 15.34
C THR A 64 1.77 -14.64 15.29
N VAL A 65 2.01 -15.70 16.07
CA VAL A 65 1.12 -16.85 16.18
C VAL A 65 0.54 -16.86 17.58
N ASN A 66 -0.76 -16.62 17.68
CA ASN A 66 -1.47 -16.60 18.94
C ASN A 66 -2.43 -17.79 19.03
N PRO A 67 -2.59 -18.43 20.20
CA PRO A 67 -3.64 -19.43 20.38
C PRO A 67 -5.02 -18.78 20.22
N ALA A 68 -5.98 -19.51 19.64
CA ALA A 68 -7.34 -19.00 19.43
C ALA A 68 -8.12 -18.91 20.76
N LEU A 69 -7.83 -17.89 21.57
CA LEU A 69 -8.43 -17.68 22.89
C LEU A 69 -9.60 -16.68 22.89
N SER A 70 -9.82 -15.92 21.81
CA SER A 70 -10.78 -14.81 21.78
C SER A 70 -12.03 -15.11 20.91
N PRO A 71 -13.25 -15.10 21.48
CA PRO A 71 -14.50 -15.29 20.73
C PRO A 71 -15.00 -14.02 20.01
N ASN A 72 -14.33 -12.87 20.17
CA ASN A 72 -14.82 -11.57 19.69
C ASN A 72 -14.33 -11.16 18.29
N SER A 73 -13.40 -11.91 17.68
CA SER A 73 -12.94 -11.64 16.33
C SER A 73 -13.87 -12.30 15.30
N GLN A 74 -14.61 -11.46 14.56
CA GLN A 74 -15.44 -11.93 13.46
C GLN A 74 -14.56 -12.26 12.25
N PHE A 75 -14.49 -13.54 11.91
CA PHE A 75 -13.84 -14.03 10.70
C PHE A 75 -14.87 -14.25 9.60
N GLY A 76 -14.46 -13.99 8.36
CA GLY A 76 -15.29 -14.10 7.18
C GLY A 76 -15.40 -15.54 6.66
N LYS A 77 -15.50 -15.67 5.33
CA LYS A 77 -15.64 -16.96 4.64
C LYS A 77 -14.43 -17.86 4.89
N THR A 78 -14.69 -19.08 5.35
CA THR A 78 -13.68 -20.12 5.52
C THR A 78 -13.27 -20.73 4.19
N ILE A 79 -11.97 -20.97 4.02
CA ILE A 79 -11.34 -21.56 2.85
C ILE A 79 -10.67 -22.87 3.28
N PRO A 80 -11.26 -24.03 2.95
CA PRO A 80 -10.68 -25.33 3.27
C PRO A 80 -9.45 -25.61 2.38
N ARG A 81 -8.45 -26.28 2.95
CA ARG A 81 -7.21 -26.69 2.28
C ARG A 81 -6.84 -28.11 2.66
N THR A 82 -6.24 -28.82 1.70
CA THR A 82 -5.70 -30.18 1.85
C THR A 82 -4.21 -30.20 1.51
N VAL A 83 -3.55 -31.34 1.76
CA VAL A 83 -2.12 -31.52 1.52
C VAL A 83 -1.72 -31.15 0.10
N GLY A 84 -0.66 -30.34 -0.05
CA GLY A 84 -0.18 -29.82 -1.32
C GLY A 84 -0.93 -28.59 -1.83
N GLN A 85 -2.05 -28.21 -1.22
CA GLN A 85 -2.75 -26.96 -1.54
C GLN A 85 -2.21 -25.81 -0.69
N GLY A 86 -2.30 -24.61 -1.25
CA GLY A 86 -1.88 -23.40 -0.56
C GLY A 86 -2.79 -22.22 -0.85
N ILE A 87 -2.49 -21.12 -0.17
CA ILE A 87 -3.20 -19.86 -0.27
C ILE A 87 -2.20 -18.71 -0.21
N ARG A 88 -2.50 -17.64 -0.94
CA ARG A 88 -1.73 -16.39 -0.92
C ARG A 88 -2.57 -15.25 -0.43
N MET A 89 -1.94 -14.30 0.24
CA MET A 89 -2.57 -13.04 0.62
C MET A 89 -2.09 -11.91 -0.28
N TYR A 90 -3.05 -11.13 -0.76
CA TYR A 90 -2.80 -9.94 -1.56
C TYR A 90 -3.61 -8.76 -1.02
N SER A 91 -3.19 -7.54 -1.31
CA SER A 91 -4.06 -6.36 -1.19
C SER A 91 -5.23 -6.49 -2.17
N ARG A 92 -6.45 -6.17 -1.71
CA ARG A 92 -7.62 -6.15 -2.59
C ARG A 92 -7.48 -5.02 -3.62
N ILE A 93 -7.78 -5.34 -4.88
CA ILE A 93 -7.74 -4.38 -5.97
C ILE A 93 -8.66 -3.19 -5.69
N GLY A 94 -8.15 -1.98 -5.91
CA GLY A 94 -8.91 -0.73 -5.75
C GLY A 94 -8.92 -0.14 -4.35
N ILE A 95 -8.40 -0.84 -3.34
CA ILE A 95 -8.18 -0.22 -2.03
C ILE A 95 -6.96 0.70 -2.08
N ALA A 96 -7.05 1.84 -1.38
CA ALA A 96 -5.95 2.76 -1.17
C ALA A 96 -4.80 2.11 -0.39
N PRO A 97 -3.53 2.20 -0.84
CA PRO A 97 -2.40 1.58 -0.16
C PRO A 97 -2.18 2.12 1.23
N LYS A 98 -2.51 3.39 1.48
CA LYS A 98 -2.51 3.94 2.84
C LYS A 98 -3.43 3.16 3.76
N CYS A 99 -4.66 2.87 3.34
CA CYS A 99 -5.58 2.04 4.11
C CYS A 99 -5.05 0.62 4.34
N CYS A 100 -4.38 0.02 3.35
CA CYS A 100 -3.73 -1.28 3.51
C CYS A 100 -2.54 -1.22 4.49
N THR A 101 -1.76 -0.14 4.44
CA THR A 101 -0.61 0.09 5.31
C THR A 101 -1.05 0.33 6.75
N ASP A 102 -2.09 1.14 6.95
CA ASP A 102 -2.70 1.39 8.25
C ASP A 102 -3.27 0.09 8.85
N GLU A 103 -3.95 -0.74 8.04
CA GLU A 103 -4.44 -2.05 8.50
C GLU A 103 -3.29 -3.00 8.85
N LEU A 104 -2.22 -3.07 8.04
CA LEU A 104 -1.04 -3.87 8.38
C LEU A 104 -0.34 -3.40 9.65
N ARG A 105 -0.26 -2.10 9.91
CA ARG A 105 0.28 -1.57 11.17
C ARG A 105 -0.60 -1.94 12.36
N SER A 106 -1.92 -1.96 12.16
CA SER A 106 -2.88 -2.43 13.19
C SER A 106 -2.87 -3.95 13.38
N GLY A 107 -2.35 -4.69 12.41
CA GLY A 107 -2.28 -6.14 12.38
C GLY A 107 -3.43 -6.79 11.62
N VAL A 108 -3.10 -7.53 10.56
CA VAL A 108 -4.06 -8.31 9.78
C VAL A 108 -4.13 -9.73 10.34
N SER A 109 -5.28 -10.08 10.90
CA SER A 109 -5.46 -11.38 11.55
C SER A 109 -6.27 -12.35 10.70
N PHE A 110 -5.83 -13.62 10.66
CA PHE A 110 -6.58 -14.72 10.06
C PHE A 110 -6.55 -15.95 10.97
N LYS A 111 -7.69 -16.62 11.04
CA LYS A 111 -7.89 -17.82 11.83
C LYS A 111 -7.43 -19.03 11.02
N LEU A 112 -6.69 -19.89 11.70
CA LEU A 112 -6.35 -21.22 11.28
C LEU A 112 -7.07 -22.21 12.20
N ASP A 113 -7.93 -23.04 11.61
CA ASP A 113 -8.69 -24.05 12.33
C ASP A 113 -8.36 -25.43 11.74
N SER A 114 -8.00 -26.39 12.59
CA SER A 114 -7.63 -27.75 12.20
C SER A 114 -8.62 -28.82 12.70
N SER A 115 -9.72 -28.42 13.35
CA SER A 115 -10.68 -29.33 13.99
C SER A 115 -11.44 -30.24 13.03
N HIS A 116 -11.79 -29.76 11.84
CA HIS A 116 -12.53 -30.50 10.80
C HIS A 116 -11.83 -30.46 9.44
N GLY A 117 -10.49 -30.53 9.47
CA GLY A 117 -9.64 -30.21 8.33
C GLY A 117 -9.10 -28.80 8.42
N LEU A 118 -8.12 -28.50 7.56
CA LEU A 118 -7.32 -27.29 7.67
C LEU A 118 -8.02 -26.14 6.96
N ASN A 119 -8.49 -25.18 7.76
CA ASN A 119 -9.41 -24.14 7.36
C ASN A 119 -8.82 -22.76 7.66
N PHE A 120 -8.78 -21.89 6.66
CA PHE A 120 -8.31 -20.51 6.79
C PHE A 120 -9.46 -19.53 6.69
N ALA A 121 -9.51 -18.52 7.55
CA ALA A 121 -10.50 -17.45 7.45
C ALA A 121 -9.87 -16.10 7.80
N LEU A 122 -9.99 -15.12 6.89
CA LEU A 122 -9.54 -13.74 7.13
C LEU A 122 -10.58 -12.98 7.97
N GLN A 123 -10.13 -11.99 8.74
CA GLN A 123 -11.04 -11.09 9.46
C GLN A 123 -12.07 -10.43 8.53
N THR A 124 -13.31 -10.30 9.00
CA THR A 124 -14.40 -9.67 8.26
C THR A 124 -14.04 -8.22 7.90
N ALA A 125 -14.38 -7.80 6.68
CA ALA A 125 -14.13 -6.45 6.14
C ALA A 125 -12.66 -6.03 5.95
N SER A 126 -11.71 -6.97 6.04
CA SER A 126 -10.29 -6.72 5.74
C SER A 126 -10.09 -6.13 4.33
N LYS A 127 -9.09 -5.26 4.17
CA LYS A 127 -8.64 -4.72 2.86
C LYS A 127 -7.78 -5.71 2.08
N PHE A 128 -7.49 -6.87 2.67
CA PHE A 128 -6.77 -7.95 2.02
C PHE A 128 -7.73 -9.02 1.52
N GLU A 129 -7.20 -9.91 0.70
CA GLU A 129 -7.89 -11.10 0.24
C GLU A 129 -6.96 -12.30 0.25
N LEU A 130 -7.56 -13.45 0.59
CA LEU A 130 -6.91 -14.74 0.55
C LEU A 130 -7.33 -15.47 -0.72
N ILE A 131 -6.37 -15.75 -1.60
CA ILE A 131 -6.59 -16.38 -2.90
C ILE A 131 -5.98 -17.78 -2.90
N PRO A 132 -6.79 -18.82 -3.13
CA PRO A 132 -6.30 -20.17 -3.38
C PRO A 132 -5.33 -20.24 -4.54
N LEU A 133 -4.22 -20.97 -4.39
CA LEU A 133 -3.18 -21.07 -5.43
C LEU A 133 -3.73 -21.61 -6.76
N GLU A 134 -4.68 -22.54 -6.74
CA GLU A 134 -5.32 -23.10 -7.93
C GLU A 134 -6.23 -22.10 -8.67
N THR A 135 -6.65 -21.03 -7.98
CA THR A 135 -7.46 -19.94 -8.55
C THR A 135 -6.67 -18.67 -8.80
N ASP A 136 -5.37 -18.66 -8.46
CA ASP A 136 -4.48 -17.51 -8.65
C ASP A 136 -4.10 -17.39 -10.13
N LEU A 137 -5.06 -16.88 -10.91
CA LEU A 137 -4.94 -16.68 -12.36
C LEU A 137 -4.46 -15.27 -12.72
N ARG A 138 -3.86 -14.54 -11.76
CA ARG A 138 -3.36 -13.17 -11.99
C ARG A 138 -2.28 -13.10 -13.07
N ALA A 139 -1.62 -14.22 -13.38
CA ALA A 139 -0.72 -14.34 -14.52
C ALA A 139 -1.43 -14.59 -15.87
N LEU A 140 -2.72 -14.96 -15.86
CA LEU A 140 -3.44 -15.51 -17.02
C LEU A 140 -4.56 -14.60 -17.54
N TYR A 141 -5.17 -13.77 -16.70
CA TYR A 141 -6.31 -12.91 -17.08
C TYR A 141 -6.04 -11.44 -16.77
N GLU A 142 -5.75 -10.70 -17.84
CA GLU A 142 -5.45 -9.27 -17.87
C GLU A 142 -4.21 -8.84 -17.05
N PRO A 143 -3.24 -8.15 -17.66
CA PRO A 143 -2.09 -7.62 -16.94
C PRO A 143 -2.52 -6.83 -15.70
N GLN A 144 -1.97 -7.20 -14.53
CA GLN A 144 -2.27 -6.57 -13.24
C GLN A 144 -2.19 -5.05 -13.31
N VAL A 145 -1.25 -4.51 -14.08
CA VAL A 145 -1.09 -3.07 -14.29
C VAL A 145 -2.33 -2.39 -14.88
N LEU A 146 -3.07 -3.05 -15.79
CA LEU A 146 -4.31 -2.52 -16.36
C LEU A 146 -5.44 -2.52 -15.34
N GLN A 147 -5.55 -3.60 -14.56
CA GLN A 147 -6.53 -3.69 -13.48
C GLN A 147 -6.29 -2.62 -12.42
N MET A 148 -5.02 -2.43 -12.02
CA MET A 148 -4.63 -1.38 -11.07
C MET A 148 -4.92 0.01 -11.62
N ALA A 149 -4.57 0.29 -12.89
CA ALA A 149 -4.87 1.56 -13.54
C ALA A 149 -6.38 1.89 -13.54
N LYS A 150 -7.22 0.91 -13.92
CA LYS A 150 -8.68 1.07 -13.88
C LYS A 150 -9.20 1.31 -12.47
N ALA A 151 -8.70 0.55 -11.49
CA ALA A 151 -9.12 0.66 -10.11
C ALA A 151 -8.71 2.02 -9.50
N LEU A 152 -7.52 2.52 -9.83
CA LEU A 152 -7.06 3.85 -9.48
C LEU A 152 -7.97 4.92 -10.05
N LEU A 153 -8.34 4.83 -11.33
CA LEU A 153 -9.24 5.79 -11.96
C LEU A 153 -10.63 5.78 -11.32
N ALA A 154 -11.16 4.59 -11.00
CA ALA A 154 -12.47 4.40 -10.38
C ALA A 154 -12.53 4.90 -8.93
N ARG A 155 -11.40 5.01 -8.22
CA ARG A 155 -11.35 5.51 -6.84
C ARG A 155 -11.90 6.94 -6.76
N GLN A 156 -12.84 7.19 -5.86
CA GLN A 156 -13.44 8.52 -5.71
C GLN A 156 -12.43 9.54 -5.17
N TYR A 157 -12.69 10.81 -5.47
CA TYR A 157 -11.94 11.94 -4.95
C TYR A 157 -12.36 12.22 -3.52
N ASP A 158 -11.45 12.03 -2.58
CA ASP A 158 -11.67 12.39 -1.18
C ASP A 158 -10.93 13.71 -0.88
N TYR A 159 -11.71 14.74 -0.55
CA TYR A 159 -11.26 16.10 -0.29
C TYR A 159 -10.76 16.29 1.15
N THR A 160 -10.88 15.28 2.01
CA THR A 160 -10.50 15.30 3.43
C THR A 160 -9.15 14.64 3.71
N ILE A 161 -8.48 14.15 2.66
CA ILE A 161 -7.20 13.44 2.72
C ILE A 161 -6.08 14.35 3.26
N SER A 162 -5.19 13.81 4.11
CA SER A 162 -3.99 14.53 4.59
C SER A 162 -2.94 14.72 3.49
N SER A 163 -2.07 15.73 3.62
CA SER A 163 -1.01 15.99 2.62
C SER A 163 -0.07 14.79 2.41
N GLU A 164 0.25 14.06 3.49
CA GLU A 164 1.04 12.82 3.45
C GLU A 164 0.32 11.71 2.68
N ALA A 165 -0.96 11.48 2.97
CA ALA A 165 -1.78 10.50 2.27
C ALA A 165 -1.89 10.80 0.77
N LEU A 166 -2.02 12.08 0.44
CA LEU A 166 -2.10 12.54 -0.93
C LEU A 166 -0.76 12.33 -1.66
N ALA A 167 0.38 12.55 -1.00
CA ALA A 167 1.70 12.23 -1.55
C ALA A 167 1.85 10.73 -1.87
N VAL A 168 1.38 9.85 -0.97
CA VAL A 168 1.36 8.40 -1.20
C VAL A 168 0.47 8.03 -2.39
N HIS A 169 -0.70 8.64 -2.54
CA HIS A 169 -1.57 8.41 -3.70
C HIS A 169 -0.97 8.88 -5.02
N MET A 170 -0.29 10.03 -5.04
CA MET A 170 0.42 10.48 -6.23
C MET A 170 1.54 9.51 -6.61
N ALA A 171 2.31 9.03 -5.62
CA ALA A 171 3.36 8.04 -5.85
C ALA A 171 2.81 6.70 -6.39
N GLU A 172 1.67 6.23 -5.88
CA GLU A 172 0.96 5.05 -6.39
C GLU A 172 0.57 5.23 -7.87
N ILE A 173 0.04 6.40 -8.25
CA ILE A 173 -0.32 6.69 -9.65
C ILE A 173 0.93 6.70 -10.54
N GLU A 174 2.01 7.37 -10.12
CA GLU A 174 3.25 7.43 -10.89
C GLU A 174 3.91 6.06 -11.05
N GLN A 175 3.87 5.21 -10.02
CA GLN A 175 4.34 3.83 -10.10
C GLN A 175 3.56 3.04 -11.15
N VAL A 176 2.21 3.07 -11.10
CA VAL A 176 1.37 2.37 -12.08
C VAL A 176 1.57 2.92 -13.49
N ARG A 177 1.81 4.23 -13.65
CA ARG A 177 2.17 4.82 -14.95
C ARG A 177 3.51 4.28 -15.47
N ALA A 178 4.53 4.19 -14.62
CA ALA A 178 5.83 3.62 -15.00
C ALA A 178 5.71 2.16 -15.43
N GLU A 179 4.93 1.35 -14.69
CA GLU A 179 4.63 -0.04 -15.03
C GLU A 179 3.83 -0.13 -16.35
N LEU A 180 2.87 0.77 -16.59
CA LEU A 180 2.11 0.86 -17.85
C LEU A 180 3.02 1.17 -19.04
N HIS A 181 3.99 2.06 -18.86
CA HIS A 181 4.99 2.37 -19.88
C HIS A 181 5.92 1.18 -20.15
N ALA A 182 6.36 0.45 -19.12
CA ALA A 182 7.12 -0.79 -19.30
C ALA A 182 6.29 -1.85 -20.06
N PHE A 183 5.00 -1.95 -19.75
CA PHE A 183 4.06 -2.82 -20.46
C PHE A 183 3.88 -2.45 -21.93
N LEU A 184 3.71 -1.16 -22.24
CA LEU A 184 3.61 -0.68 -23.62
C LEU A 184 4.91 -0.85 -24.42
N ARG A 185 6.07 -0.81 -23.75
CA ARG A 185 7.39 -1.07 -24.38
C ARG A 185 7.64 -2.56 -24.67
N GLY A 186 6.84 -3.46 -24.10
CA GLY A 186 7.00 -4.90 -24.27
C GLY A 186 8.01 -5.52 -23.30
N ASP A 187 8.35 -4.83 -22.20
CA ASP A 187 9.31 -5.33 -21.19
C ASP A 187 8.81 -6.63 -20.51
N PHE A 188 7.50 -6.89 -20.57
CA PHE A 188 6.84 -8.10 -20.04
C PHE A 188 6.51 -9.15 -21.12
N GLY A 189 7.05 -9.01 -22.34
CA GLY A 189 6.82 -9.93 -23.46
C GLY A 189 5.85 -9.41 -24.52
N ILE A 190 5.32 -10.32 -25.37
CA ILE A 190 4.46 -9.96 -26.50
C ILE A 190 3.09 -9.51 -25.99
N CYS A 191 2.81 -8.21 -26.13
CA CYS A 191 1.53 -7.62 -25.76
C CYS A 191 0.51 -7.78 -26.90
N HIS A 192 -0.70 -8.27 -26.58
CA HIS A 192 -1.80 -8.30 -27.53
C HIS A 192 -2.24 -6.88 -27.89
N PRO A 193 -2.45 -6.55 -29.18
CA PRO A 193 -2.71 -5.17 -29.62
C PRO A 193 -3.94 -4.52 -28.97
N SER A 194 -4.98 -5.30 -28.63
CA SER A 194 -6.14 -4.76 -27.91
C SER A 194 -5.81 -4.27 -26.49
N LEU A 195 -4.92 -4.96 -25.78
CA LEU A 195 -4.48 -4.59 -24.44
C LEU A 195 -3.54 -3.38 -24.49
N ALA A 196 -2.68 -3.30 -25.51
CA ALA A 196 -1.87 -2.12 -25.77
C ALA A 196 -2.73 -0.88 -26.07
N GLN A 197 -3.79 -1.04 -26.86
CA GLN A 197 -4.73 0.05 -27.14
C GLN A 197 -5.46 0.52 -25.87
N GLU A 198 -5.83 -0.41 -24.99
CA GLU A 198 -6.43 -0.09 -23.70
C GLU A 198 -5.46 0.63 -22.77
N ALA A 199 -4.23 0.11 -22.62
CA ALA A 199 -3.15 0.75 -21.89
C ALA A 199 -2.92 2.21 -22.31
N ALA A 200 -2.88 2.45 -23.63
CA ALA A 200 -2.69 3.78 -24.20
C ALA A 200 -3.83 4.76 -23.87
N LYS A 201 -5.06 4.27 -23.65
CA LYS A 201 -6.20 5.09 -23.23
C LYS A 201 -6.17 5.44 -21.75
N LEU A 202 -5.63 4.56 -20.91
CA LEU A 202 -5.59 4.73 -19.46
C LEU A 202 -4.52 5.74 -19.01
N GLU A 203 -3.37 5.78 -19.69
CA GLU A 203 -2.25 6.68 -19.38
C GLU A 203 -2.66 8.16 -19.22
N PRO A 204 -3.34 8.79 -20.20
CA PRO A 204 -3.67 10.22 -20.09
C PRO A 204 -4.71 10.49 -19.00
N LEU A 205 -5.54 9.51 -18.65
CA LEU A 205 -6.51 9.63 -17.56
C LEU A 205 -5.79 9.60 -16.20
N LEU A 206 -4.79 8.74 -16.04
CA LEU A 206 -3.97 8.68 -14.83
C LEU A 206 -3.16 9.97 -14.65
N LEU A 207 -2.57 10.50 -15.73
CA LEU A 207 -1.85 11.78 -15.68
C LEU A 207 -2.78 12.92 -15.24
N LYS A 208 -3.98 13.03 -15.81
CA LYS A 208 -4.97 14.05 -15.40
C LYS A 208 -5.33 13.92 -13.92
N LYS A 209 -5.48 12.69 -13.41
CA LYS A 209 -5.77 12.44 -11.99
C LYS A 209 -4.61 12.85 -11.09
N CYS A 210 -3.37 12.52 -11.47
CA CYS A 210 -2.16 12.95 -10.77
C CYS A 210 -2.04 14.49 -10.74
N GLN A 211 -2.22 15.17 -11.88
CA GLN A 211 -2.20 16.63 -11.97
C GLN A 211 -3.27 17.30 -11.08
N TRP A 212 -4.48 16.72 -11.04
CA TRP A 212 -5.53 17.22 -10.15
C TRP A 212 -5.14 17.06 -8.68
N MET A 213 -4.60 15.90 -8.27
CA MET A 213 -4.12 15.69 -6.90
C MET A 213 -3.00 16.66 -6.55
N PHE A 214 -2.05 16.86 -7.46
CA PHE A 214 -0.96 17.83 -7.29
C PHE A 214 -1.49 19.25 -7.07
N ARG A 215 -2.50 19.70 -7.82
CA ARG A 215 -3.13 21.01 -7.58
C ARG A 215 -3.71 21.12 -6.18
N ILE A 216 -4.36 20.07 -5.68
CA ILE A 216 -4.91 20.05 -4.32
C ILE A 216 -3.80 20.04 -3.28
N TYR A 217 -2.75 19.24 -3.50
CA TYR A 217 -1.56 19.24 -2.67
C TYR A 217 -1.02 20.66 -2.51
N THR A 218 -0.74 21.34 -3.61
CA THR A 218 -0.20 22.70 -3.61
C THR A 218 -1.15 23.68 -2.93
N HIS A 219 -2.46 23.59 -3.19
CA HIS A 219 -3.45 24.42 -2.52
C HIS A 219 -3.55 24.21 -1.00
N MET A 220 -3.25 23.03 -0.48
CA MET A 220 -3.19 22.79 0.98
C MET A 220 -2.04 23.57 1.64
N PHE A 221 -0.97 23.87 0.91
CA PHE A 221 0.17 24.64 1.42
C PHE A 221 0.07 26.14 1.12
N GLU A 222 -0.51 26.50 -0.03
CA GLU A 222 -0.64 27.88 -0.51
C GLU A 222 -1.75 28.67 0.19
N ARG A 223 -2.82 28.05 0.69
CA ARG A 223 -3.86 28.80 1.40
C ARG A 223 -3.41 29.11 2.84
N PRO A 224 -3.38 30.40 3.25
CA PRO A 224 -3.80 30.72 4.60
C PRO A 224 -5.25 30.24 4.70
N ASN A 225 -5.55 29.35 5.63
CA ASN A 225 -6.91 28.91 5.85
C ASN A 225 -7.78 30.13 6.15
N TYR A 226 -8.57 30.60 5.18
CA TYR A 226 -9.53 31.71 5.39
C TYR A 226 -10.58 31.38 6.48
N GLY A 227 -10.62 30.14 6.97
CA GLY A 227 -11.48 29.67 8.06
C GLY A 227 -10.76 29.29 9.37
N ARG A 228 -9.44 29.53 9.51
CA ARG A 228 -8.77 29.41 10.83
C ARG A 228 -8.38 30.80 11.34
N ALA A 229 -8.73 31.08 12.59
CA ALA A 229 -8.33 32.31 13.26
C ALA A 229 -6.80 32.43 13.27
N SER A 230 -6.29 33.65 13.17
CA SER A 230 -4.85 34.00 13.21
C SER A 230 -4.11 33.61 14.51
N ASN A 231 -4.76 32.85 15.39
CA ASN A 231 -4.25 32.41 16.69
C ASN A 231 -3.94 30.90 16.71
N ASP A 232 -4.04 30.19 15.58
CA ASP A 232 -3.64 28.79 15.50
C ASP A 232 -2.11 28.72 15.57
N VAL A 233 -1.57 27.99 16.54
CA VAL A 233 -0.15 27.95 16.89
C VAL A 233 0.67 27.72 15.62
N GLU A 234 1.42 28.76 15.23
CA GLU A 234 2.22 28.72 14.01
C GLU A 234 3.17 27.52 14.07
N ASN A 235 3.02 26.62 13.10
CA ASN A 235 3.92 25.50 12.93
C ASN A 235 5.28 26.07 12.49
N ILE A 236 6.22 26.18 13.43
CA ILE A 236 7.53 26.82 13.27
C ILE A 236 8.27 26.28 12.02
N ASP A 237 8.13 24.99 11.73
CA ASP A 237 8.71 24.35 10.54
C ASP A 237 8.17 24.92 9.22
N LYS A 238 6.89 25.33 9.18
CA LYS A 238 6.25 25.96 8.02
C LYS A 238 6.79 27.37 7.78
N SER A 239 7.13 28.10 8.85
CA SER A 239 7.72 29.44 8.76
C SER A 239 9.19 29.38 8.36
N LEU A 240 9.96 28.45 8.93
CA LEU A 240 11.37 28.22 8.57
C LEU A 240 11.53 27.87 7.10
N ARG A 241 10.70 26.96 6.57
CA ARG A 241 10.80 26.54 5.17
C ARG A 241 10.37 27.63 4.17
N LYS A 242 9.44 28.51 4.57
CA LYS A 242 9.11 29.71 3.78
C LYS A 242 10.26 30.70 3.78
N LEU A 243 10.92 30.89 4.92
CA LEU A 243 12.08 31.74 5.05
C LEU A 243 13.21 31.25 4.14
N GLU A 244 13.53 29.96 4.13
CA GLU A 244 14.51 29.36 3.22
C GLU A 244 14.16 29.63 1.74
N CYS A 245 12.89 29.43 1.34
CA CYS A 245 12.45 29.74 -0.02
C CYS A 245 12.56 31.22 -0.36
N TYR A 246 12.26 32.12 0.58
CA TYR A 246 12.40 33.56 0.38
C TYR A 246 13.86 33.99 0.32
N GLU A 247 14.76 33.39 1.10
CA GLU A 247 16.20 33.63 1.02
C GLU A 247 16.77 33.19 -0.33
N LEU A 248 16.29 32.06 -0.88
CA LEU A 248 16.70 31.56 -2.19
C LEU A 248 16.21 32.43 -3.35
N LEU A 249 15.07 33.11 -3.19
CA LEU A 249 14.45 33.95 -4.22
C LEU A 249 14.75 35.44 -4.05
N ALA A 250 15.23 35.86 -2.88
CA ALA A 250 15.56 37.25 -2.61
C ALA A 250 16.82 37.66 -3.37
N SER A 251 16.79 38.85 -3.97
CA SER A 251 17.97 39.48 -4.53
C SER A 251 19.00 39.78 -3.43
N PRO A 252 20.30 39.62 -3.67
CA PRO A 252 21.35 39.80 -2.67
C PRO A 252 21.31 41.18 -2.00
N GLU A 253 20.89 42.22 -2.73
CA GLU A 253 20.72 43.59 -2.21
C GLU A 253 19.63 43.70 -1.13
N LEU A 254 18.55 42.92 -1.24
CA LEU A 254 17.45 42.90 -0.27
C LEU A 254 17.88 42.19 1.01
N VAL A 255 18.63 41.10 0.89
CA VAL A 255 19.18 40.35 2.02
C VAL A 255 20.19 41.21 2.79
N GLU A 256 21.04 41.96 2.09
CA GLU A 256 22.01 42.87 2.72
C GLU A 256 21.35 44.06 3.40
N MET A 257 20.30 44.62 2.81
CA MET A 257 19.52 45.70 3.41
C MET A 257 18.78 45.26 4.68
N VAL A 258 18.19 44.07 4.70
CA VAL A 258 17.54 43.51 5.90
C VAL A 258 18.57 43.24 7.00
N LYS A 259 19.76 42.72 6.66
CA LYS A 259 20.84 42.54 7.63
C LYS A 259 21.28 43.86 8.27
N ARG A 260 21.46 44.91 7.48
CA ARG A 260 21.82 46.24 8.01
C ARG A 260 20.74 46.82 8.93
N LEU A 261 19.47 46.64 8.58
CA LEU A 261 18.36 47.07 9.45
C LEU A 261 18.32 46.29 10.77
N THR A 262 18.63 44.99 10.75
CA THR A 262 18.71 44.20 11.99
C THR A 262 19.96 44.48 12.82
N GLU A 263 21.04 44.96 12.20
CA GLU A 263 22.25 45.40 12.88
C GLU A 263 22.08 46.79 13.52
N ASP A 264 21.25 47.67 12.94
CA ASP A 264 20.93 49.00 13.47
C ASP A 264 19.91 48.99 14.64
N GLU A 265 19.22 47.87 14.87
CA GLU A 265 18.24 47.69 15.97
C GLU A 265 18.85 47.06 17.25
N MET A 266 20.16 46.82 17.30
CA MET A 266 20.93 46.37 18.49
C MET A 266 21.83 47.48 19.05
#